data_AF-A0A9X1T1M8-F1
#
_entry.id   AF-A0A9X1T1M8-F1
#
_cell.length_a   1.000
_cell.length_b   1.000
_cell.length_c   1.000
_cell.angle_alpha   90.00
_cell.angle_beta   90.00
_cell.angle_gamma   90.00
#
_symmetry.space_group_name_H-M   'P 1'
#
loop_
_entity.id
_entity.type
_entity.pdbx_description
1 polymer ?
#
loop_
_entity_poly.entity_id
_entity_poly.type
_entity_poly.pdbx_seq_one_letter_code
_entity_poly.pdbx_strand_id
1 'polypeptide(L)'
;MFDYKGPRENTSYDGLKIEVQVRTRLQHAWATAVEAVGIFTKQALKSNQGDEDWLRFFALMGSAIAAIEKCNPIPNTPLDKQNLINEIKILSDSLHVGEMLMVYNTTIQAVGAAKDAKYFLLILDPDAAKITVRRYKAKESEKANRDYTKLESEIVENSATQVVLVSVENINALKRAYPNYFLDTNTFSDVVKQVLNGKFPDPIK
;
A
#
# COMPACT_ATOMS: atom_id res chain seq x y z
N MET A 1 -11.27 5.75 -25.46
CA MET A 1 -9.88 6.25 -25.52
C MET A 1 -9.94 7.60 -26.22
N PHE A 2 -9.52 8.67 -25.53
CA PHE A 2 -9.65 10.03 -26.04
C PHE A 2 -8.37 10.42 -26.78
N ASP A 3 -8.51 11.27 -27.80
CA ASP A 3 -7.36 11.83 -28.53
C ASP A 3 -7.12 13.26 -28.08
N TYR A 4 -5.86 13.59 -27.77
CA TYR A 4 -5.46 14.96 -27.54
C TYR A 4 -5.56 15.75 -28.85
N LYS A 5 -6.14 16.95 -28.75
CA LYS A 5 -6.17 17.93 -29.83
C LYS A 5 -5.73 19.27 -29.26
N GLY A 6 -4.55 19.72 -29.66
CA GLY A 6 -3.95 20.94 -29.17
C GLY A 6 -4.57 22.19 -29.78
N PRO A 7 -4.49 23.35 -29.10
CA PRO A 7 -4.66 24.64 -29.74
C PRO A 7 -3.57 24.85 -30.81
N ARG A 8 -3.82 25.73 -31.79
CA ARG A 8 -3.06 25.89 -33.06
C ARG A 8 -1.52 25.86 -32.98
N GLU A 9 -0.91 26.19 -31.84
CA GLU A 9 0.55 26.22 -31.65
C GLU A 9 1.15 24.89 -31.15
N ASN A 10 0.34 23.92 -30.70
CA ASN A 10 0.76 22.64 -30.10
C ASN A 10 0.27 21.40 -30.88
N THR A 11 0.13 21.50 -32.21
CA THR A 11 -0.35 20.40 -33.06
C THR A 11 0.63 19.21 -33.15
N SER A 12 1.87 19.37 -32.67
CA SER A 12 2.88 18.30 -32.58
C SER A 12 2.48 17.17 -31.64
N TYR A 13 1.50 17.40 -30.77
CA TYR A 13 0.99 16.43 -29.81
C TYR A 13 -0.38 15.87 -30.21
N ASP A 14 -0.92 16.27 -31.37
CA ASP A 14 -2.21 15.79 -31.86
C ASP A 14 -2.18 14.27 -32.12
N GLY A 15 -3.26 13.60 -31.74
CA GLY A 15 -3.37 12.14 -31.86
C GLY A 15 -2.69 11.35 -30.74
N LEU A 16 -2.08 12.03 -29.75
CA LEU A 16 -1.70 11.36 -28.50
C LEU A 16 -2.94 10.83 -27.78
N LYS A 17 -2.80 9.62 -27.25
CA LYS A 17 -3.88 8.92 -26.55
C LYS A 17 -3.94 9.39 -25.11
N ILE A 18 -5.14 9.74 -24.66
CA ILE A 18 -5.43 10.12 -23.28
C ILE A 18 -6.23 9.01 -22.62
N GLU A 19 -5.71 8.52 -21.50
CA GLU A 19 -6.42 7.69 -20.56
C GLU A 19 -7.05 8.58 -19.48
N VAL A 20 -8.36 8.43 -19.26
CA VAL A 20 -9.09 9.14 -18.20
C VAL A 20 -9.65 8.09 -17.26
N GLN A 21 -9.26 8.15 -16.00
CA GLN A 21 -9.77 7.28 -14.95
C GLN A 21 -10.66 8.10 -14.02
N VAL A 22 -11.91 7.66 -13.83
CA VAL A 22 -12.85 8.24 -12.87
C VAL A 22 -13.00 7.24 -11.74
N ARG A 23 -12.71 7.68 -10.51
CA ARG A 23 -12.77 6.84 -9.30
C ARG A 23 -13.48 7.59 -8.19
N THR A 24 -14.18 6.86 -7.34
CA THR A 24 -14.66 7.41 -6.07
C THR A 24 -13.48 7.65 -5.13
N ARG A 25 -13.73 8.39 -4.04
CA ARG A 25 -12.71 8.60 -3.00
C ARG A 25 -12.24 7.29 -2.37
N LEU A 26 -13.15 6.34 -2.14
CA LEU A 26 -12.79 5.04 -1.52
C LEU A 26 -11.99 4.16 -2.47
N GLN A 27 -12.34 4.13 -3.76
CA GLN A 27 -11.58 3.43 -4.79
C GLN A 27 -10.18 4.02 -4.97
N HIS A 28 -10.06 5.35 -4.91
CA HIS A 28 -8.77 6.02 -4.96
C HIS A 28 -7.90 5.69 -3.73
N ALA A 29 -8.49 5.74 -2.53
CA ALA A 29 -7.81 5.38 -1.29
C ALA A 29 -7.34 3.91 -1.28
N TRP A 30 -8.20 2.98 -1.71
CA TRP A 30 -7.86 1.56 -1.87
C TRP A 30 -6.69 1.37 -2.84
N ALA A 31 -6.74 1.97 -4.02
CA ALA A 31 -5.67 1.81 -5.01
C ALA A 31 -4.34 2.41 -4.54
N THR A 32 -4.39 3.55 -3.85
CA THR A 32 -3.20 4.17 -3.26
C THR A 32 -2.58 3.27 -2.19
N ALA A 33 -3.39 2.58 -1.39
CA ALA A 33 -2.90 1.61 -0.40
C ALA A 33 -2.28 0.36 -1.06
N VAL A 34 -2.84 -0.13 -2.17
CA VAL A 34 -2.24 -1.22 -2.96
C VAL A 34 -0.83 -0.84 -3.43
N GLU A 35 -0.68 0.36 -4.01
CA GLU A 35 0.62 0.88 -4.47
C GLU A 35 1.61 1.09 -3.33
N ALA A 36 1.13 1.57 -2.18
CA ALA A 36 1.91 1.70 -0.97
C ALA A 36 2.53 0.37 -0.58
N VAL A 37 1.68 -0.64 -0.36
CA VAL A 37 2.11 -1.97 0.06
C VAL A 37 3.09 -2.54 -0.95
N GLY A 38 2.83 -2.43 -2.26
CA GLY A 38 3.76 -2.91 -3.29
C GLY A 38 5.15 -2.26 -3.25
N ILE A 39 5.26 -0.97 -2.88
CA ILE A 39 6.56 -0.28 -2.76
C ILE A 39 7.35 -0.76 -1.54
N PHE A 40 6.66 -0.97 -0.43
CA PHE A 40 7.28 -1.27 0.85
C PHE A 40 7.50 -2.77 1.05
N THR A 41 6.70 -3.66 0.46
CA THR A 41 7.03 -5.08 0.54
C THR A 41 8.30 -5.39 -0.23
N LYS A 42 8.65 -4.60 -1.28
CA LYS A 42 9.81 -4.81 -2.19
C LYS A 42 9.97 -6.22 -2.75
N GLN A 43 9.08 -7.11 -2.37
CA GLN A 43 8.86 -8.43 -2.88
C GLN A 43 8.27 -8.22 -4.26
N ALA A 44 8.94 -8.78 -5.26
CA ALA A 44 8.14 -9.43 -6.27
C ALA A 44 7.24 -10.41 -5.51
N LEU A 45 5.96 -10.42 -5.85
CA LEU A 45 4.90 -11.42 -5.59
C LEU A 45 5.34 -12.90 -5.84
N LYS A 46 6.61 -13.25 -5.59
CA LYS A 46 7.38 -14.38 -6.12
C LYS A 46 8.13 -15.17 -5.04
N SER A 47 8.13 -14.73 -3.77
CA SER A 47 8.69 -15.50 -2.64
C SER A 47 7.68 -16.43 -1.96
N ASN A 48 6.48 -16.59 -2.54
CA ASN A 48 5.49 -17.64 -2.22
C ASN A 48 4.92 -17.67 -0.79
N GLN A 49 5.11 -16.62 0.00
CA GLN A 49 4.37 -16.34 1.24
C GLN A 49 4.14 -14.83 1.37
N GLY A 50 2.93 -14.43 1.80
CA GLY A 50 2.56 -13.05 2.09
C GLY A 50 1.95 -12.27 0.93
N ASP A 51 2.22 -12.65 -0.32
CA ASP A 51 1.69 -11.90 -1.45
C ASP A 51 0.26 -12.29 -1.86
N GLU A 52 -0.03 -13.59 -1.91
CA GLU A 52 -1.41 -14.05 -2.12
C GLU A 52 -2.33 -13.55 -1.00
N ASP A 53 -1.81 -13.47 0.23
CA ASP A 53 -2.53 -12.93 1.39
C ASP A 53 -2.85 -11.44 1.21
N TRP A 54 -1.89 -10.63 0.73
CA TRP A 54 -2.14 -9.22 0.41
C TRP A 54 -3.14 -9.06 -0.73
N LEU A 55 -2.97 -9.81 -1.83
CA LEU A 55 -3.92 -9.81 -2.95
C LEU A 55 -5.32 -10.19 -2.48
N ARG A 56 -5.43 -11.21 -1.63
CA ARG A 56 -6.68 -11.66 -1.04
C ARG A 56 -7.28 -10.59 -0.14
N PHE A 57 -6.49 -10.00 0.75
CA PHE A 57 -6.91 -8.91 1.62
C PHE A 57 -7.48 -7.75 0.82
N PHE A 58 -6.78 -7.31 -0.23
CA PHE A 58 -7.24 -6.20 -1.07
C PHE A 58 -8.49 -6.56 -1.88
N ALA A 59 -8.64 -7.78 -2.37
CA ALA A 59 -9.86 -8.24 -3.02
C ALA A 59 -11.08 -8.20 -2.08
N LEU A 60 -10.92 -8.68 -0.84
CA LEU A 60 -11.97 -8.66 0.18
C LEU A 60 -12.36 -7.23 0.57
N MET A 61 -11.36 -6.36 0.79
CA MET A 61 -11.60 -4.93 1.02
C MET A 61 -12.28 -4.26 -0.17
N GLY A 62 -11.96 -4.67 -1.40
CA GLY A 62 -12.65 -4.23 -2.61
C GLY A 62 -14.14 -4.57 -2.58
N SER A 63 -14.51 -5.79 -2.16
CA SER A 63 -15.91 -6.18 -1.99
C SER A 63 -16.61 -5.43 -0.87
N ALA A 64 -15.92 -5.14 0.24
CA ALA A 64 -16.47 -4.33 1.31
C ALA A 64 -16.74 -2.88 0.87
N ILE A 65 -15.82 -2.29 0.09
CA ILE A 65 -16.02 -0.96 -0.53
C ILE A 65 -17.17 -1.01 -1.55
N ALA A 66 -17.24 -2.04 -2.38
CA ALA A 66 -18.36 -2.23 -3.31
C ALA A 66 -19.70 -2.28 -2.58
N ALA A 67 -19.78 -2.96 -1.42
CA ALA A 67 -20.98 -2.97 -0.58
C ALA A 67 -21.33 -1.56 -0.05
N ILE A 68 -20.34 -0.78 0.39
CA ILE A 68 -20.52 0.63 0.80
C ILE A 68 -21.07 1.48 -0.36
N GLU A 69 -20.58 1.24 -1.57
CA GLU A 69 -20.91 2.00 -2.77
C GLU A 69 -22.13 1.46 -3.53
N LYS A 70 -22.76 0.38 -3.02
CA LYS A 70 -23.89 -0.32 -3.66
C LYS A 70 -23.56 -0.84 -5.06
N CYS A 71 -22.36 -1.39 -5.21
CA CYS A 71 -21.86 -2.03 -6.41
C CYS A 71 -21.71 -3.54 -6.22
N ASN A 72 -21.53 -4.25 -7.33
CA ASN A 72 -21.28 -5.70 -7.30
C ASN A 72 -19.94 -6.00 -6.60
N PRO A 73 -19.89 -7.06 -5.78
CA PRO A 73 -18.66 -7.46 -5.11
C PRO A 73 -17.62 -7.99 -6.11
N ILE A 74 -16.37 -8.02 -5.67
CA ILE A 74 -15.27 -8.60 -6.45
C ILE A 74 -15.50 -10.12 -6.59
N PRO A 75 -15.29 -10.71 -7.78
CA PRO A 75 -15.43 -12.16 -7.96
C PRO A 75 -14.62 -12.98 -6.95
N ASN A 76 -15.11 -14.17 -6.63
CA ASN A 76 -14.48 -15.10 -5.68
C ASN A 76 -14.32 -14.57 -4.25
N THR A 77 -15.09 -13.56 -3.84
CA THR A 77 -15.14 -13.09 -2.45
C THR A 77 -16.46 -13.48 -1.77
N PRO A 78 -16.50 -13.58 -0.43
CA PRO A 78 -17.73 -13.90 0.28
C PRO A 78 -18.83 -12.85 0.03
N LEU A 79 -20.03 -13.33 -0.33
CA LEU A 79 -21.24 -12.50 -0.41
C LEU A 79 -21.91 -12.31 0.95
N ASP A 80 -21.55 -13.17 1.92
CA ASP A 80 -22.00 -13.02 3.29
C ASP A 80 -21.07 -12.06 4.05
N LYS A 81 -21.68 -11.05 4.68
CA LYS A 81 -20.98 -10.00 5.39
C LYS A 81 -20.11 -10.54 6.53
N GLN A 82 -20.59 -11.53 7.27
CA GLN A 82 -19.87 -12.06 8.43
C GLN A 82 -18.65 -12.86 8.00
N ASN A 83 -18.78 -13.69 6.96
CA ASN A 83 -17.65 -14.41 6.36
C ASN A 83 -16.63 -13.44 5.76
N LEU A 84 -17.08 -12.38 5.10
CA LEU A 84 -16.21 -11.33 4.56
C LEU A 84 -15.38 -10.66 5.69
N ILE A 85 -16.04 -10.25 6.78
CA ILE A 85 -15.35 -9.65 7.93
C ILE A 85 -14.35 -10.62 8.57
N ASN A 86 -14.74 -11.88 8.77
CA ASN A 86 -13.88 -12.88 9.39
C ASN A 86 -12.60 -13.09 8.59
N GLU A 87 -12.71 -13.19 7.27
CA GLU A 87 -11.56 -13.39 6.40
C GLU A 87 -10.66 -12.15 6.35
N ILE A 88 -11.25 -10.96 6.26
CA ILE A 88 -10.51 -9.69 6.34
C ILE A 88 -9.77 -9.59 7.68
N LYS A 89 -10.39 -10.01 8.79
CA LYS A 89 -9.79 -9.97 10.11
C LYS A 89 -8.57 -10.89 10.21
N ILE A 90 -8.70 -12.13 9.77
CA ILE A 90 -7.59 -13.10 9.78
C ILE A 90 -6.39 -12.56 9.01
N LEU A 91 -6.62 -12.03 7.80
CA LEU A 91 -5.56 -11.48 6.97
C LEU A 91 -5.01 -10.16 7.54
N SER A 92 -5.88 -9.30 8.08
CA SER A 92 -5.47 -8.05 8.71
C SER A 92 -4.51 -8.29 9.88
N ASP A 93 -4.81 -9.30 10.70
CA ASP A 93 -4.01 -9.67 11.87
C ASP A 93 -2.69 -10.33 11.43
N SER A 94 -2.74 -11.26 10.47
CA SER A 94 -1.55 -11.96 9.94
C SER A 94 -0.56 -11.04 9.22
N LEU A 95 -1.09 -10.08 8.44
CA LEU A 95 -0.28 -9.15 7.65
C LEU A 95 0.15 -7.90 8.45
N HIS A 96 -0.34 -7.73 9.68
CA HIS A 96 -0.13 -6.53 10.50
C HIS A 96 -0.45 -5.24 9.74
N VAL A 97 -1.61 -5.22 9.07
CA VAL A 97 -1.99 -4.16 8.12
C VAL A 97 -1.98 -2.78 8.78
N GLY A 98 -2.48 -2.68 10.01
CA GLY A 98 -2.54 -1.42 10.76
C GLY A 98 -1.17 -0.85 11.06
N GLU A 99 -0.26 -1.68 11.54
CA GLU A 99 1.12 -1.34 11.85
C GLU A 99 1.87 -0.93 10.59
N MET A 100 1.69 -1.69 9.50
CA MET A 100 2.35 -1.41 8.22
C MET A 100 1.92 -0.08 7.63
N LEU A 101 0.61 0.21 7.58
CA LEU A 101 0.12 1.51 7.12
C LEU A 101 0.65 2.68 7.97
N MET A 102 0.81 2.48 9.28
CA MET A 102 1.41 3.47 10.17
C MET A 102 2.92 3.68 9.90
N VAL A 103 3.68 2.61 9.70
CA VAL A 103 5.11 2.65 9.35
C VAL A 103 5.32 3.43 8.06
N TYR A 104 4.49 3.18 7.05
CA TYR A 104 4.60 3.84 5.75
C TYR A 104 4.37 5.35 5.88
N ASN A 105 3.31 5.72 6.59
CA ASN A 105 2.99 7.12 6.87
C ASN A 105 4.13 7.83 7.61
N THR A 106 4.70 7.18 8.63
CA THR A 106 5.83 7.73 9.40
C THR A 106 7.10 7.88 8.54
N THR A 107 7.40 6.89 7.70
CA THR A 107 8.57 6.91 6.81
C THR A 107 8.50 8.05 5.81
N ILE A 108 7.32 8.26 5.23
CA ILE A 108 7.08 9.29 4.20
C ILE A 108 7.22 10.70 4.77
N GLN A 109 6.81 10.90 6.03
CA GLN A 109 7.07 12.13 6.77
C GLN A 109 8.56 12.32 7.05
N ALA A 110 9.26 11.28 7.50
CA ALA A 110 10.69 11.32 7.77
C ALA A 110 11.54 11.66 6.52
N VAL A 111 11.14 11.16 5.35
CA VAL A 111 11.80 11.49 4.07
C VAL A 111 11.69 12.98 3.73
N GLY A 112 10.58 13.64 4.08
CA GLY A 112 10.43 15.08 3.88
C GLY A 112 11.42 15.92 4.68
N ALA A 113 11.88 15.42 5.82
CA ALA A 113 12.80 16.11 6.72
C ALA A 113 14.29 15.85 6.38
N ALA A 114 14.63 14.71 5.80
CA ALA A 114 16.01 14.28 5.58
C ALA A 114 16.52 14.58 4.16
N LYS A 115 17.13 15.77 3.98
CA LYS A 115 17.62 16.25 2.68
C LYS A 115 18.80 15.44 2.09
N ASP A 116 19.54 14.68 2.91
CA ASP A 116 20.77 13.99 2.50
C ASP A 116 20.65 12.45 2.44
N ALA A 117 19.50 11.90 2.82
CA ALA A 117 19.25 10.46 2.76
C ALA A 117 18.76 10.05 1.36
N LYS A 118 19.22 8.89 0.88
CA LYS A 118 18.76 8.27 -0.38
C LYS A 118 18.03 6.95 -0.16
N TYR A 119 18.35 6.25 0.93
CA TYR A 119 17.71 5.00 1.32
C TYR A 119 17.27 5.03 2.78
N PHE A 120 16.16 4.36 3.07
CA PHE A 120 15.60 4.18 4.41
C PHE A 120 15.41 2.68 4.66
N LEU A 121 15.99 2.17 5.74
CA LEU A 121 15.78 0.82 6.23
C LEU A 121 14.83 0.88 7.42
N LEU A 122 13.70 0.22 7.28
CA LEU A 122 12.61 0.15 8.24
C LEU A 122 12.65 -1.21 8.90
N ILE A 123 12.51 -1.22 10.22
CA ILE A 123 12.41 -2.44 11.02
C ILE A 123 11.16 -2.26 11.86
N LEU A 124 10.15 -3.07 11.57
CA LEU A 124 8.92 -3.17 12.33
C LEU A 124 9.03 -4.40 13.24
N ASP A 125 8.95 -4.17 14.54
CA ASP A 125 8.88 -5.21 15.56
C ASP A 125 7.50 -5.09 16.24
N PRO A 126 6.49 -5.86 15.78
CA PRO A 126 5.14 -5.81 16.33
C PRO A 126 5.09 -6.24 17.80
N ASP A 127 5.91 -7.22 18.20
CA ASP A 127 5.97 -7.73 19.56
C ASP A 127 6.45 -6.66 20.55
N ALA A 128 7.44 -5.86 20.14
CA ALA A 128 7.91 -4.71 20.91
C ALA A 128 7.13 -3.42 20.66
N ALA A 129 6.10 -3.44 19.79
CA ALA A 129 5.38 -2.27 19.29
C ALA A 129 6.34 -1.13 18.84
N LYS A 130 7.44 -1.51 18.19
CA LYS A 130 8.57 -0.61 17.91
C LYS A 130 8.85 -0.51 16.42
N ILE A 131 8.99 0.73 15.96
CA ILE A 131 9.40 1.05 14.60
C ILE A 131 10.79 1.70 14.66
N THR A 132 11.75 1.11 13.95
CA THR A 132 13.10 1.67 13.81
C THR A 132 13.37 2.07 12.37
N VAL A 133 13.80 3.31 12.16
CA VAL A 133 14.14 3.86 10.85
C VAL A 133 15.63 4.19 10.80
N ARG A 134 16.38 3.55 9.91
CA ARG A 134 17.79 3.88 9.61
C ARG A 134 17.85 4.56 8.25
N ARG A 135 18.73 5.55 8.12
CA ARG A 135 18.91 6.34 6.90
C ARG A 135 20.32 6.17 6.35
N TYR A 136 20.43 6.11 5.03
CA TYR A 136 21.69 5.93 4.32
C TYR A 136 21.81 6.94 3.17
N LYS A 137 23.00 7.47 2.95
CA LYS A 137 23.30 8.34 1.81
C LYS A 137 23.43 7.53 0.53
N ALA A 138 23.41 8.21 -0.63
CA ALA A 138 23.58 7.54 -1.93
C ALA A 138 24.87 6.70 -2.01
N LYS A 139 25.99 7.22 -1.48
CA LYS A 139 27.28 6.53 -1.41
C LYS A 139 27.30 5.29 -0.49
N GLU A 140 26.28 5.14 0.36
CA GLU A 140 26.16 4.05 1.32
C GLU A 140 25.20 2.95 0.82
N SER A 141 24.86 2.94 -0.48
CA SER A 141 23.96 1.94 -1.08
C SER A 141 24.36 0.50 -0.75
N GLU A 142 25.64 0.15 -0.88
CA GLU A 142 26.11 -1.20 -0.52
C GLU A 142 25.93 -1.51 0.96
N LYS A 143 26.19 -0.53 1.83
CA LYS A 143 26.01 -0.69 3.28
C LYS A 143 24.53 -0.90 3.62
N ALA A 144 23.64 -0.14 2.99
CA ALA A 144 22.20 -0.28 3.18
C ALA A 144 21.70 -1.68 2.77
N ASN A 145 22.18 -2.22 1.64
CA ASN A 145 21.84 -3.57 1.22
C ASN A 145 22.43 -4.64 2.15
N ARG A 146 23.69 -4.49 2.58
CA ARG A 146 24.31 -5.42 3.54
C ARG A 146 23.54 -5.45 4.88
N ASP A 147 23.19 -4.29 5.41
CA ASP A 147 22.44 -4.18 6.66
C ASP A 147 21.02 -4.77 6.52
N TYR A 148 20.38 -4.56 5.36
CA TYR A 148 19.09 -5.18 5.03
C TYR A 148 19.19 -6.71 5.03
N THR A 149 20.09 -7.29 4.21
CA THR A 149 20.24 -8.75 4.08
C THR A 149 20.62 -9.39 5.41
N LYS A 150 21.47 -8.72 6.20
CA LYS A 150 21.83 -9.20 7.54
C LYS A 150 20.59 -9.29 8.44
N LEU A 151 19.82 -8.21 8.54
CA LEU A 151 18.64 -8.19 9.39
C LEU A 151 17.59 -9.18 8.90
N GLU A 152 17.36 -9.29 7.59
CA GLU A 152 16.47 -10.27 6.98
C GLU A 152 16.87 -11.70 7.36
N SER A 153 18.17 -12.03 7.36
CA SER A 153 18.67 -13.35 7.77
C SER A 153 18.57 -13.64 9.27
N GLU A 154 18.45 -12.61 10.11
CA GLU A 154 18.29 -12.72 11.56
C GLU A 154 16.82 -12.90 11.98
N ILE A 155 15.87 -12.66 11.06
CA ILE A 155 14.44 -12.90 11.30
C ILE A 155 14.21 -14.41 11.36
N VAL A 156 13.77 -14.88 12.52
CA VAL A 156 13.40 -16.29 12.73
C VAL A 156 12.18 -16.63 11.89
N GLU A 157 12.14 -17.83 11.33
CA GLU A 157 10.96 -18.38 10.65
C GLU A 157 9.74 -18.30 11.60
N ASN A 158 8.67 -17.62 11.16
CA ASN A 158 7.47 -17.24 11.95
C ASN A 158 7.60 -16.02 12.89
N SER A 159 8.65 -15.20 12.77
CA SER A 159 8.66 -13.89 13.46
C SER A 159 7.72 -12.90 12.77
N ALA A 160 7.00 -12.12 13.58
CA ALA A 160 6.21 -10.98 13.12
C ALA A 160 7.09 -9.78 12.69
N THR A 161 8.40 -9.84 12.93
CA THR A 161 9.33 -8.77 12.56
C THR A 161 9.42 -8.63 11.04
N GLN A 162 9.27 -7.41 10.55
CA GLN A 162 9.38 -7.09 9.13
C GLN A 162 10.50 -6.08 8.90
N VAL A 163 11.33 -6.34 7.90
CA VAL A 163 12.44 -5.47 7.52
C VAL A 163 12.27 -5.06 6.07
N VAL A 164 12.34 -3.75 5.82
CA VAL A 164 12.06 -3.16 4.51
C VAL A 164 13.10 -2.11 4.18
N LEU A 165 13.74 -2.20 3.02
CA LEU A 165 14.63 -1.16 2.51
C LEU A 165 13.93 -0.38 1.39
N VAL A 166 13.70 0.92 1.51
CA VAL A 166 13.09 1.76 0.46
C VAL A 166 14.03 2.87 0.00
N SER A 167 13.93 3.26 -1.28
CA SER A 167 14.64 4.41 -1.82
C SER A 167 13.76 5.67 -1.77
N VAL A 168 14.39 6.84 -1.68
CA VAL A 168 13.68 8.13 -1.80
C VAL A 168 13.03 8.30 -3.17
N GLU A 169 13.60 7.71 -4.21
CA GLU A 169 13.00 7.73 -5.55
C GLU A 169 11.67 7.00 -5.60
N ASN A 170 11.56 5.82 -4.97
CA ASN A 170 10.30 5.08 -4.89
C ASN A 170 9.24 5.90 -4.14
N ILE A 171 9.63 6.52 -3.03
CA ILE A 171 8.73 7.36 -2.22
C ILE A 171 8.31 8.62 -2.99
N ASN A 172 9.22 9.25 -3.73
CA ASN A 172 8.91 10.41 -4.56
C ASN A 172 8.06 10.03 -5.78
N ALA A 173 8.23 8.82 -6.34
CA ALA A 173 7.36 8.31 -7.40
C ALA A 173 5.94 8.13 -6.87
N LEU A 174 5.78 7.54 -5.68
CA LEU A 174 4.49 7.41 -4.99
C LEU A 174 3.83 8.77 -4.74
N LYS A 175 4.57 9.76 -4.20
CA LYS A 175 4.06 11.13 -3.99
C LYS A 175 3.66 11.83 -5.29
N ARG A 176 4.37 11.57 -6.41
CA ARG A 176 4.04 12.16 -7.71
C ARG A 176 2.79 11.53 -8.32
N ALA A 177 2.65 10.21 -8.22
CA ALA A 177 1.48 9.49 -8.71
C ALA A 177 0.24 9.77 -7.85
N TYR A 178 0.44 9.95 -6.53
CA TYR A 178 -0.62 10.15 -5.54
C TYR A 178 -0.26 11.31 -4.60
N PRO A 179 -0.54 12.57 -5.00
CA PRO A 179 -0.19 13.75 -4.20
C PRO A 179 -0.82 13.79 -2.80
N ASN A 180 -2.01 13.20 -2.65
CA ASN A 180 -2.75 13.12 -1.38
C ASN A 180 -2.53 11.81 -0.61
N TYR A 181 -1.47 11.07 -0.95
CA TYR A 181 -1.15 9.75 -0.41
C TYR A 181 -1.45 9.59 1.09
N PHE A 182 -1.00 10.52 1.94
CA PHE A 182 -1.17 10.41 3.39
C PHE A 182 -2.64 10.46 3.81
N LEU A 183 -3.43 11.30 3.17
CA LEU A 183 -4.87 11.36 3.39
C LEU A 183 -5.55 10.09 2.88
N ASP A 184 -5.08 9.55 1.75
CA ASP A 184 -5.63 8.36 1.11
C ASP A 184 -5.35 7.09 1.91
N THR A 185 -4.13 6.91 2.44
CA THR A 185 -3.80 5.76 3.31
C THR A 185 -4.50 5.83 4.66
N ASN A 186 -4.67 7.03 5.23
CA ASN A 186 -5.49 7.21 6.43
C ASN A 186 -6.96 6.90 6.16
N THR A 187 -7.50 7.40 5.04
CA THR A 187 -8.88 7.09 4.61
C THR A 187 -9.06 5.58 4.44
N PHE A 188 -8.10 4.89 3.82
CA PHE A 188 -8.15 3.44 3.70
C PHE A 188 -8.08 2.74 5.06
N SER A 189 -7.21 3.18 5.96
CA SER A 189 -7.08 2.64 7.32
C SER A 189 -8.39 2.79 8.12
N ASP A 190 -9.09 3.91 7.96
CA ASP A 190 -10.38 4.14 8.60
C ASP A 190 -11.47 3.23 8.01
N VAL A 191 -11.45 2.98 6.70
CA VAL A 191 -12.37 2.04 6.03
C VAL A 191 -12.11 0.62 6.51
N VAL A 192 -10.84 0.18 6.64
CA VAL A 192 -10.50 -1.13 7.22
C VAL A 192 -11.10 -1.27 8.61
N LYS A 193 -10.90 -0.27 9.49
CA LYS A 193 -11.50 -0.27 10.84
C LYS A 193 -13.02 -0.30 10.80
N GLN A 194 -13.65 0.46 9.90
CA GLN A 194 -15.09 0.47 9.73
C GLN A 194 -15.62 -0.93 9.36
N VAL A 195 -14.96 -1.58 8.41
CA VAL A 195 -15.31 -2.93 7.91
C VAL A 195 -15.13 -3.98 9.01
N LEU A 196 -13.99 -3.97 9.72
CA LEU A 196 -13.72 -4.90 10.83
C LEU A 196 -14.73 -4.75 11.99
N ASN A 197 -15.27 -3.55 12.20
CA ASN A 197 -16.34 -3.30 13.16
C ASN A 197 -17.75 -3.63 12.62
N GLY A 198 -17.86 -4.17 11.41
CA GLY A 198 -19.13 -4.50 10.76
C GLY A 198 -19.98 -3.30 10.37
N LYS A 199 -19.42 -2.09 10.32
CA LYS A 199 -20.14 -0.83 10.06
C LYS A 199 -20.27 -0.52 8.57
N PHE A 200 -20.72 -1.47 7.77
CA PHE A 200 -20.98 -1.30 6.33
C PHE A 200 -22.22 -2.10 5.88
N PRO A 201 -22.83 -1.80 4.72
CA PRO A 201 -23.98 -2.55 4.22
C PRO A 201 -23.64 -4.02 3.89
N ASP A 202 -24.65 -4.87 3.78
CA ASP A 202 -24.46 -6.23 3.28
C ASP A 202 -24.04 -6.20 1.80
N PRO A 203 -23.12 -7.09 1.36
CA PRO A 203 -22.79 -7.23 -0.05
C PRO A 203 -24.03 -7.57 -0.90
N ILE A 204 -24.08 -7.01 -2.10
CA ILE A 204 -25.13 -7.34 -3.07
C ILE A 204 -24.95 -8.81 -3.48
N LYS A 205 -26.04 -9.57 -3.44
CA LYS A 205 -26.09 -10.97 -3.87
C LYS A 205 -26.32 -11.10 -5.37
#